data_AF-A0A9D0YK27-F1
#
_entry.id   AF-A0A9D0YK27-F1
#
_cell.length_a   1.000
_cell.length_b   1.000
_cell.length_c   1.000
_cell.angle_alpha   90.00
_cell.angle_beta   90.00
_cell.angle_gamma   90.00
#
_symmetry.space_group_name_H-M   'P 1'
#
loop_
_entity.id
_entity.type
_entity.pdbx_description
1 polymer ?
#
loop_
_entity_poly.entity_id
_entity_poly.type
_entity_poly.pdbx_seq_one_letter_code
_entity_poly.pdbx_strand_id
1 'polypeptide(L)'
;MNYWLVRAKWDGIHDKTTQFIQNDEWINGYDNKYLDTVNRVQEGDVLLLADNSLINYYGICVANENDGKHLLLDNWKKFKEPIIFPAKGAYIKTIVKVNDSELEEKSKFSIEELKAIESIVIKSIYLSNFTLFKEQNLHFSSGINIIIGENGTGKTQLLKLLYSLIQSNNFGFNKKIFIKFAIDEKLKSILKPEYITNLITKGENKSLITLDLDKYKINYSLTTENLNSAHTMKKYYYKKNLFLPAKEMLSFYTGFRSIYNQTSFDEIFDNLANHLGRLVPKNRVLEKFEEHILQELEEVLDGKIILENDRFYLLERDRNKREITLVAEGARKLGTIFHLLANGTIEKGSVLFWDEPESNLNPKFIRYVAKMLLSLEQAGIQIFIATHSLFLIKEIEILRKKEHKIKYFSFGFDENSNLRVSQNIEFDYLEDLVILDEELDQDDRLSNIQTKLRDRLKSITSKSNIKVVSKANLQNLPWSVTIATS
;
A
#
# COMPACT_ATOMS: atom_id res chain seq x y z
N MET A 1 22.72 8.73 -23.73
CA MET A 1 22.03 7.50 -23.28
C MET A 1 21.84 6.61 -24.48
N ASN A 2 22.68 5.59 -24.60
CA ASN A 2 22.63 4.57 -25.65
C ASN A 2 22.01 3.29 -25.11
N TYR A 3 21.55 2.43 -26.01
CA TYR A 3 21.04 1.10 -25.69
C TYR A 3 22.03 0.03 -26.17
N TRP A 4 22.28 -0.96 -25.32
CA TRP A 4 23.19 -2.07 -25.58
C TRP A 4 22.45 -3.37 -25.37
N LEU A 5 22.44 -4.23 -26.39
CA LEU A 5 21.90 -5.57 -26.27
C LEU A 5 23.00 -6.49 -25.76
N VAL A 6 22.75 -7.14 -24.63
CA VAL A 6 23.71 -8.02 -23.95
C VAL A 6 23.15 -9.42 -23.73
N ARG A 7 24.02 -10.42 -23.66
CA ARG A 7 23.63 -11.83 -23.49
C ARG A 7 24.17 -12.41 -22.19
N ALA A 8 23.39 -13.33 -21.61
CA ALA A 8 23.79 -14.16 -20.48
C ALA A 8 24.34 -15.54 -20.88
N LYS A 9 24.10 -15.97 -22.12
CA LYS A 9 24.59 -17.24 -22.69
C LYS A 9 25.66 -16.94 -23.72
N TRP A 10 26.85 -17.52 -23.52
CA TRP A 10 28.01 -17.25 -24.38
C TRP A 10 28.46 -18.47 -25.18
N ASP A 11 28.27 -19.66 -24.62
CA ASP A 11 28.61 -20.97 -25.19
C ASP A 11 27.38 -21.81 -25.56
N GLY A 12 26.18 -21.27 -25.35
CA GLY A 12 24.90 -21.94 -25.59
C GLY A 12 24.50 -22.96 -24.51
N ILE A 13 25.31 -23.13 -23.46
CA ILE A 13 25.10 -24.14 -22.41
C ILE A 13 24.91 -23.48 -21.04
N HIS A 14 25.74 -22.49 -20.70
CA HIS A 14 25.69 -21.84 -19.39
C HIS A 14 24.92 -20.51 -19.46
N ASP A 15 23.82 -20.43 -18.72
CA ASP A 15 23.01 -19.21 -18.58
C ASP A 15 23.39 -18.47 -17.29
N LYS A 16 23.99 -17.29 -17.42
CA LYS A 16 24.38 -16.45 -16.30
C LYS A 16 23.33 -15.42 -15.87
N THR A 17 22.11 -15.49 -16.41
CA THR A 17 21.05 -14.50 -16.14
C THR A 17 20.82 -14.31 -14.63
N THR A 18 20.70 -15.41 -13.89
CA THR A 18 20.50 -15.37 -12.44
C THR A 18 21.66 -14.71 -11.70
N GLN A 19 22.90 -15.02 -12.08
CA GLN A 19 24.09 -14.44 -11.46
C GLN A 19 24.13 -12.93 -11.69
N PHE A 20 23.88 -12.48 -12.92
CA PHE A 20 23.87 -11.06 -13.27
C PHE A 20 22.81 -10.29 -12.48
N ILE A 21 21.60 -10.85 -12.39
CA ILE A 21 20.50 -10.23 -11.65
C ILE A 21 20.80 -10.13 -10.16
N GLN A 22 21.46 -11.13 -9.57
CA GLN A 22 21.75 -11.13 -8.12
C GLN A 22 22.87 -10.16 -7.73
N ASN A 23 23.83 -9.96 -8.62
CA ASN A 23 25.01 -9.14 -8.36
C ASN A 23 24.92 -7.73 -8.97
N ASP A 24 23.80 -7.42 -9.65
CA ASP A 24 23.59 -6.16 -10.37
C ASP A 24 24.74 -5.80 -11.32
N GLU A 25 25.24 -6.82 -12.01
CA GLU A 25 26.37 -6.71 -12.91
C GLU A 25 26.08 -7.37 -14.26
N TRP A 26 26.85 -7.00 -15.27
CA TRP A 26 27.02 -7.80 -16.48
C TRP A 26 28.50 -8.08 -16.70
N ILE A 27 28.82 -9.34 -16.99
CA ILE A 27 30.19 -9.78 -17.25
C ILE A 27 30.31 -10.19 -18.72
N ASN A 28 31.40 -9.80 -19.37
CA ASN A 28 31.77 -10.34 -20.67
C ASN A 28 32.43 -11.72 -20.50
N GLY A 29 31.84 -12.74 -21.12
CA GLY A 29 32.32 -14.11 -21.02
C GLY A 29 33.52 -14.50 -21.85
N TYR A 30 34.00 -13.60 -22.70
CA TYR A 30 35.12 -13.88 -23.57
C TYR A 30 36.36 -13.17 -23.04
N ASP A 31 37.45 -13.93 -22.85
CA ASP A 31 38.70 -13.34 -22.37
C ASP A 31 39.34 -12.38 -23.37
N ASN A 32 39.19 -12.65 -24.68
CA ASN A 32 39.90 -11.95 -25.75
C ASN A 32 38.98 -11.38 -26.83
N LYS A 33 37.66 -11.30 -26.59
CA LYS A 33 36.69 -10.76 -27.56
C LYS A 33 35.81 -9.70 -26.91
N TYR A 34 35.42 -8.72 -27.71
CA TYR A 34 34.49 -7.64 -27.33
C TYR A 34 34.99 -6.66 -26.26
N LEU A 35 36.25 -6.78 -25.80
CA LEU A 35 36.85 -5.90 -24.78
C LEU A 35 36.64 -4.41 -25.10
N ASP A 36 37.01 -3.99 -26.33
CA ASP A 36 36.82 -2.61 -26.78
C ASP A 36 35.35 -2.19 -26.86
N THR A 37 34.44 -3.13 -27.10
CA THR A 37 33.01 -2.84 -27.15
C THR A 37 32.46 -2.62 -25.75
N VAL A 38 32.90 -3.42 -24.77
CA VAL A 38 32.53 -3.26 -23.36
C VAL A 38 33.05 -1.94 -22.82
N ASN A 39 34.29 -1.58 -23.13
CA ASN A 39 34.90 -0.30 -22.74
C ASN A 39 34.23 0.94 -23.35
N ARG A 40 33.34 0.77 -24.35
CA ARG A 40 32.56 1.89 -24.92
C ARG A 40 31.25 2.15 -24.18
N VAL A 41 30.81 1.25 -23.29
CA VAL A 41 29.59 1.46 -22.51
C VAL A 41 29.87 2.54 -21.47
N GLN A 42 29.05 3.59 -21.47
CA GLN A 42 29.21 4.72 -20.55
C GLN A 42 28.20 4.65 -19.41
N GLU A 43 28.52 5.31 -18.30
CA GLU A 43 27.55 5.53 -17.22
C GLU A 43 26.27 6.20 -17.77
N GLY A 44 25.11 5.71 -17.34
CA GLY A 44 23.80 6.13 -17.82
C GLY A 44 23.31 5.42 -19.09
N ASP A 45 24.13 4.59 -19.74
CA ASP A 45 23.67 3.74 -20.85
C ASP A 45 22.79 2.58 -20.34
N VAL A 46 21.88 2.10 -21.21
CA VAL A 46 20.94 1.01 -20.88
C VAL A 46 21.44 -0.30 -21.46
N LEU A 47 21.53 -1.32 -20.63
CA LEU A 47 21.75 -2.70 -21.06
C LEU A 47 20.40 -3.42 -21.14
N LEU A 48 20.16 -4.10 -22.26
CA LEU A 48 18.98 -4.92 -22.54
C LEU A 48 19.40 -6.39 -22.57
N LEU A 49 18.97 -7.16 -21.56
CA LEU A 49 19.36 -8.57 -21.45
C LEU A 49 18.49 -9.43 -22.35
N ALA A 50 19.11 -9.92 -23.42
CA ALA A 50 18.49 -10.75 -24.42
C ALA A 50 18.71 -12.25 -24.16
N ASP A 51 17.63 -13.02 -24.27
CA ASP A 51 17.65 -14.47 -24.42
C ASP A 51 16.96 -14.84 -25.74
N ASN A 52 17.72 -15.42 -26.67
CA ASN A 52 17.29 -15.68 -28.04
C ASN A 52 16.72 -14.42 -28.71
N SER A 53 15.42 -14.41 -29.02
CA SER A 53 14.69 -13.32 -29.70
C SER A 53 13.86 -12.47 -28.73
N LEU A 54 14.09 -12.61 -27.41
CA LEU A 54 13.35 -11.93 -26.36
C LEU A 54 14.29 -11.11 -25.48
N ILE A 55 13.88 -9.90 -25.14
CA ILE A 55 14.53 -9.09 -24.11
C ILE A 55 13.64 -9.11 -22.88
N ASN A 56 14.18 -9.64 -21.78
CA ASN A 56 13.42 -9.87 -20.55
C ASN A 56 13.74 -8.87 -19.45
N TYR A 57 14.95 -8.31 -19.45
CA TYR A 57 15.41 -7.40 -18.41
C TYR A 57 16.14 -6.20 -19.01
N TYR A 58 16.21 -5.11 -18.25
CA TYR A 58 17.10 -3.99 -18.51
C TYR A 58 17.82 -3.56 -17.24
N GLY A 59 19.00 -2.96 -17.39
CA GLY A 59 19.76 -2.32 -16.32
C GLY A 59 20.38 -1.02 -16.82
N ILE A 60 20.67 -0.09 -15.92
CA ILE A 60 21.34 1.17 -16.25
C ILE A 60 22.78 1.08 -15.75
N CYS A 61 23.76 1.31 -16.62
CA CYS A 61 25.16 1.28 -16.23
C CYS A 61 25.46 2.41 -15.24
N VAL A 62 26.03 2.07 -14.08
CA VAL A 62 26.46 3.03 -13.05
C VAL A 62 27.96 3.15 -12.95
N ALA A 63 28.71 2.12 -13.39
CA ALA A 63 30.16 2.17 -13.46
C ALA A 63 30.71 1.17 -14.49
N ASN A 64 31.81 1.55 -15.13
CA ASN A 64 32.60 0.71 -16.03
C ASN A 64 34.07 0.95 -15.73
N GLU A 65 34.77 -0.07 -15.22
CA GLU A 65 36.19 0.02 -14.86
C GLU A 65 37.12 0.05 -16.08
N ASN A 66 36.56 -0.09 -17.29
CA ASN A 66 37.27 -0.14 -18.57
C ASN A 66 38.25 -1.33 -18.70
N ASP A 67 37.98 -2.41 -17.98
CA ASP A 67 38.75 -3.66 -18.02
C ASP A 67 38.32 -4.60 -19.17
N GLY A 68 37.35 -4.18 -19.97
CA GLY A 68 36.76 -4.94 -21.08
C GLY A 68 35.84 -6.07 -20.65
N LYS A 69 35.57 -6.20 -19.34
CA LYS A 69 34.88 -7.35 -18.75
C LYS A 69 33.68 -6.99 -17.89
N HIS A 70 33.78 -6.05 -16.96
CA HIS A 70 32.75 -5.84 -15.94
C HIS A 70 31.98 -4.54 -16.16
N LEU A 71 30.66 -4.62 -16.08
CA LEU A 71 29.75 -3.47 -16.07
C LEU A 71 28.87 -3.56 -14.82
N LEU A 72 28.93 -2.54 -13.97
CA LEU A 72 28.07 -2.43 -12.79
C LEU A 72 26.80 -1.67 -13.14
N LEU A 73 25.66 -2.13 -12.64
CA LEU A 73 24.33 -1.65 -13.01
C LEU A 73 23.51 -1.19 -11.79
N ASP A 74 22.61 -0.23 -12.00
CA ASP A 74 21.54 0.13 -11.06
C ASP A 74 20.38 -0.85 -11.22
N ASN A 75 20.53 -2.02 -10.62
CA ASN A 75 19.61 -3.14 -10.58
C ASN A 75 19.15 -3.69 -11.95
N TRP A 76 19.04 -5.01 -12.06
CA TRP A 76 18.30 -5.59 -13.19
C TRP A 76 16.79 -5.51 -12.98
N LYS A 77 16.10 -4.78 -13.85
CA LYS A 77 14.64 -4.65 -13.85
C LYS A 77 14.01 -5.50 -14.94
N LYS A 78 13.00 -6.28 -14.59
CA LYS A 78 12.28 -7.14 -15.54
C LYS A 78 11.25 -6.34 -16.32
N PHE A 79 11.20 -6.54 -17.64
CA PHE A 79 10.10 -6.01 -18.44
C PHE A 79 8.79 -6.73 -18.10
N LYS A 80 7.69 -5.98 -18.03
CA LYS A 80 6.35 -6.54 -17.82
C LYS A 80 5.93 -7.46 -18.97
N GLU A 81 6.24 -7.05 -20.20
CA GLU A 81 6.10 -7.85 -21.41
C GLU A 81 7.47 -7.94 -22.10
N PRO A 82 7.98 -9.14 -22.40
CA PRO A 82 9.24 -9.29 -23.10
C PRO A 82 9.22 -8.60 -24.48
N ILE A 83 10.27 -7.86 -24.80
CA ILE A 83 10.39 -7.19 -26.10
C ILE A 83 10.91 -8.21 -27.11
N ILE A 84 10.15 -8.44 -28.18
CA ILE A 84 10.53 -9.33 -29.27
C ILE A 84 11.44 -8.59 -30.23
N PHE A 85 12.58 -9.20 -30.59
CA PHE A 85 13.49 -8.68 -31.61
C PHE A 85 14.02 -9.82 -32.50
N PRO A 86 14.38 -9.56 -33.77
CA PRO A 86 14.93 -10.57 -34.65
C PRO A 86 16.40 -10.89 -34.30
N ALA A 87 16.66 -12.05 -33.70
CA ALA A 87 18.01 -12.50 -33.36
C ALA A 87 18.79 -13.02 -34.58
N LYS A 88 19.13 -12.14 -35.53
CA LYS A 88 19.95 -12.49 -36.72
C LYS A 88 21.17 -11.58 -36.86
N GLY A 89 22.26 -12.13 -37.40
CA GLY A 89 23.47 -11.36 -37.74
C GLY A 89 24.16 -10.75 -36.53
N ALA A 90 24.36 -9.43 -36.54
CA ALA A 90 25.10 -8.70 -35.50
C ALA A 90 24.50 -8.85 -34.09
N TYR A 91 23.19 -9.13 -33.97
CA TYR A 91 22.50 -9.32 -32.69
C TYR A 91 22.79 -10.65 -31.99
N ILE A 92 23.56 -11.55 -32.61
CA ILE A 92 24.05 -12.79 -32.00
C ILE A 92 25.28 -12.53 -31.11
N LYS A 93 25.93 -11.37 -31.25
CA LYS A 93 27.09 -10.98 -30.44
C LYS A 93 26.72 -10.89 -28.95
N THR A 94 27.72 -11.12 -28.08
CA THR A 94 27.53 -11.09 -26.61
C THR A 94 27.14 -9.70 -26.11
N ILE A 95 27.63 -8.66 -26.79
CA ILE A 95 27.28 -7.27 -26.58
C ILE A 95 27.28 -6.56 -27.93
N VAL A 96 26.25 -5.75 -28.18
CA VAL A 96 26.16 -4.92 -29.38
C VAL A 96 25.40 -3.63 -29.06
N LYS A 97 25.88 -2.49 -29.58
CA LYS A 97 25.14 -1.24 -29.53
C LYS A 97 23.91 -1.35 -30.41
N VAL A 98 22.74 -1.05 -29.86
CA VAL A 98 21.48 -1.02 -30.62
C VAL A 98 21.52 0.22 -31.51
N ASN A 99 21.41 -0.01 -32.82
CA ASN A 99 21.27 1.05 -33.84
C ASN A 99 19.92 0.94 -34.58
N ASP A 100 19.06 0.01 -34.17
CA ASP A 100 17.71 -0.19 -34.71
C ASP A 100 16.75 0.75 -33.98
N SER A 101 16.26 1.75 -34.70
CA SER A 101 15.39 2.79 -34.16
C SER A 101 14.07 2.24 -33.63
N GLU A 102 13.53 1.16 -34.20
CA GLU A 102 12.28 0.55 -33.73
C GLU A 102 12.50 -0.19 -32.41
N LEU A 103 13.61 -0.92 -32.29
CA LEU A 103 13.98 -1.59 -31.04
C LEU A 103 14.32 -0.59 -29.94
N GLU A 104 15.02 0.49 -30.27
CA GLU A 104 15.34 1.57 -29.34
C GLU A 104 14.05 2.26 -28.86
N GLU A 105 13.14 2.62 -29.77
CA GLU A 105 11.87 3.25 -29.43
C GLU A 105 10.97 2.34 -28.58
N LYS A 106 10.86 1.05 -28.92
CA LYS A 106 10.12 0.06 -28.09
C LYS A 106 10.73 -0.08 -26.71
N SER A 107 12.06 -0.20 -26.63
CA SER A 107 12.77 -0.34 -25.35
C SER A 107 12.63 0.92 -24.50
N LYS A 108 12.80 2.09 -25.11
CA LYS A 108 12.59 3.38 -24.47
C LYS A 108 11.16 3.53 -23.99
N PHE A 109 10.18 3.22 -24.82
CA PHE A 109 8.77 3.24 -24.46
C PHE A 109 8.49 2.32 -23.26
N SER A 110 8.92 1.05 -23.30
CA SER A 110 8.70 0.10 -22.20
C SER A 110 9.43 0.51 -20.91
N ILE A 111 10.64 1.09 -21.00
CA ILE A 111 11.38 1.59 -19.83
C ILE A 111 10.73 2.86 -19.28
N GLU A 112 10.37 3.81 -20.13
CA GLU A 112 9.68 5.04 -19.73
C GLU A 112 8.30 4.72 -19.17
N GLU A 113 7.60 3.73 -19.72
CA GLU A 113 6.36 3.20 -19.20
C GLU A 113 6.58 2.63 -17.80
N LEU A 114 7.55 1.73 -17.58
CA LEU A 114 7.89 1.22 -16.24
C LEU A 114 8.27 2.35 -15.26
N LYS A 115 9.17 3.25 -15.64
CA LYS A 115 9.61 4.39 -14.80
C LYS A 115 8.49 5.40 -14.52
N ALA A 116 7.60 5.63 -15.48
CA ALA A 116 6.49 6.55 -15.32
C ALA A 116 5.32 5.95 -14.53
N ILE A 117 5.14 4.63 -14.61
CA ILE A 117 4.18 3.83 -13.83
C ILE A 117 4.53 3.83 -12.33
N GLU A 118 5.81 3.72 -11.99
CA GLU A 118 6.26 3.58 -10.60
C GLU A 118 6.16 4.87 -9.75
N SER A 119 5.97 6.05 -10.36
CA SER A 119 6.24 7.34 -9.70
C SER A 119 5.04 8.29 -9.51
N ILE A 120 3.80 7.87 -9.78
CA ILE A 120 2.65 8.78 -9.60
C ILE A 120 2.24 8.90 -8.15
N VAL A 121 2.04 10.12 -7.69
CA VAL A 121 1.62 10.43 -6.32
C VAL A 121 0.27 11.13 -6.35
N ILE A 122 -0.66 10.68 -5.52
CA ILE A 122 -1.93 11.36 -5.29
C ILE A 122 -1.62 12.61 -4.45
N LYS A 123 -1.73 13.81 -5.04
CA LYS A 123 -1.40 15.08 -4.38
C LYS A 123 -2.59 15.73 -3.71
N SER A 124 -3.75 15.71 -4.36
CA SER A 124 -4.95 16.30 -3.78
C SER A 124 -6.20 15.81 -4.47
N ILE A 125 -7.33 15.95 -3.79
CA ILE A 125 -8.65 15.80 -4.38
C ILE A 125 -9.53 16.99 -4.00
N TYR A 126 -10.14 17.60 -5.01
CA TYR A 126 -11.22 18.55 -4.83
C TYR A 126 -12.55 17.83 -5.06
N LEU A 127 -13.50 18.04 -4.15
CA LEU A 127 -14.84 17.48 -4.16
C LEU A 127 -15.84 18.61 -4.03
N SER A 128 -16.83 18.61 -4.91
CA SER A 128 -18.02 19.43 -4.78
C SER A 128 -19.27 18.57 -4.95
N ASN A 129 -20.19 18.71 -4.01
CA ASN A 129 -21.49 18.03 -3.97
C ASN A 129 -21.40 16.51 -4.18
N PHE A 130 -20.38 15.85 -3.59
CA PHE A 130 -20.22 14.40 -3.63
C PHE A 130 -20.58 13.80 -2.27
N THR A 131 -21.65 13.01 -2.19
CA THR A 131 -22.18 12.42 -0.95
C THR A 131 -22.32 13.45 0.19
N LEU A 132 -21.44 13.42 1.19
CA LEU A 132 -21.38 14.34 2.32
C LEU A 132 -20.45 15.54 2.08
N PHE A 133 -19.61 15.48 1.04
CA PHE A 133 -18.62 16.49 0.69
C PHE A 133 -19.27 17.59 -0.18
N LYS A 134 -19.79 18.64 0.46
CA LYS A 134 -20.35 19.82 -0.22
C LYS A 134 -19.30 20.60 -1.00
N GLU A 135 -18.22 20.97 -0.33
CA GLU A 135 -17.04 21.55 -0.96
C GLU A 135 -15.82 21.27 -0.08
N GLN A 136 -14.90 20.44 -0.57
CA GLN A 136 -13.71 20.04 0.19
C GLN A 136 -12.50 19.95 -0.72
N ASN A 137 -11.36 20.47 -0.25
CA ASN A 137 -10.08 20.38 -0.94
C ASN A 137 -9.04 19.74 -0.01
N LEU A 138 -8.75 18.47 -0.28
CA LEU A 138 -7.88 17.65 0.55
C LEU A 138 -6.52 17.54 -0.13
N HIS A 139 -5.45 17.96 0.55
CA HIS A 139 -4.09 17.88 0.04
C HIS A 139 -3.36 16.77 0.77
N PHE A 140 -2.77 15.81 0.06
CA PHE A 140 -2.20 14.60 0.63
C PHE A 140 -0.68 14.65 0.74
N SER A 141 -0.15 13.94 1.72
CA SER A 141 1.26 13.55 1.80
C SER A 141 1.58 12.48 0.75
N SER A 142 2.81 12.47 0.24
CA SER A 142 3.33 11.37 -0.57
C SER A 142 3.59 10.09 0.22
N GLY A 143 3.58 10.15 1.56
CA GLY A 143 3.73 9.03 2.48
C GLY A 143 2.39 8.56 3.04
N ILE A 144 2.17 8.72 4.35
CA ILE A 144 0.95 8.28 5.05
C ILE A 144 -0.06 9.42 5.14
N ASN A 145 -1.32 9.12 4.84
CA ASN A 145 -2.47 10.00 4.97
C ASN A 145 -3.48 9.35 5.93
N ILE A 146 -3.64 9.92 7.13
CA ILE A 146 -4.45 9.34 8.20
C ILE A 146 -5.75 10.15 8.30
N ILE A 147 -6.86 9.52 7.95
CA ILE A 147 -8.20 10.09 7.99
C ILE A 147 -8.91 9.58 9.23
N ILE A 148 -9.22 10.52 10.11
CA ILE A 148 -9.73 10.34 11.47
C ILE A 148 -11.13 10.93 11.52
N GLY A 149 -12.02 10.33 12.29
CA GLY A 149 -13.36 10.88 12.52
C GLY A 149 -14.35 9.80 12.92
N GLU A 150 -15.58 10.18 13.22
CA GLU A 150 -16.63 9.26 13.64
C GLU A 150 -17.15 8.37 12.50
N ASN A 151 -17.92 7.34 12.85
CA ASN A 151 -18.61 6.54 11.87
C ASN A 151 -19.64 7.37 11.10
N GLY A 152 -19.70 7.19 9.79
CA GLY A 152 -20.62 7.93 8.93
C GLY A 152 -20.11 9.27 8.41
N THR A 153 -18.91 9.74 8.79
CA THR A 153 -18.33 11.00 8.26
C THR A 153 -17.77 10.90 6.84
N GLY A 154 -17.86 9.73 6.20
CA GLY A 154 -17.43 9.53 4.81
C GLY A 154 -15.98 9.07 4.63
N LYS A 155 -15.26 8.67 5.69
CA LYS A 155 -13.87 8.15 5.60
C LYS A 155 -13.73 7.02 4.58
N THR A 156 -14.44 5.91 4.78
CA THR A 156 -14.46 4.77 3.83
C THR A 156 -14.88 5.18 2.43
N GLN A 157 -15.83 6.13 2.30
CA GLN A 157 -16.28 6.62 0.99
C GLN A 157 -15.17 7.37 0.25
N LEU A 158 -14.38 8.18 0.95
CA LEU A 158 -13.21 8.86 0.37
C LEU A 158 -12.15 7.87 -0.09
N LEU A 159 -11.80 6.87 0.74
CA LEU A 159 -10.86 5.82 0.35
C LEU A 159 -11.36 5.09 -0.91
N LYS A 160 -12.65 4.71 -0.94
CA LYS A 160 -13.28 4.03 -2.07
C LYS A 160 -13.33 4.89 -3.33
N LEU A 161 -13.54 6.19 -3.19
CA LEU A 161 -13.51 7.13 -4.30
C LEU A 161 -12.11 7.23 -4.90
N LEU A 162 -11.09 7.46 -4.06
CA LEU A 162 -9.69 7.51 -4.51
C LEU A 162 -9.31 6.21 -5.22
N TYR A 163 -9.60 5.06 -4.61
CA TYR A 163 -9.34 3.75 -5.20
C TYR A 163 -10.08 3.55 -6.54
N SER A 164 -11.36 3.92 -6.62
CA SER A 164 -12.15 3.87 -7.86
C SER A 164 -11.52 4.70 -8.99
N LEU A 165 -11.06 5.91 -8.70
CA LEU A 165 -10.45 6.80 -9.70
C LEU A 165 -9.12 6.24 -10.22
N ILE A 166 -8.27 5.70 -9.34
CA ILE A 166 -7.02 5.06 -9.74
C ILE A 166 -7.29 3.78 -10.56
N GLN A 167 -8.25 2.95 -10.13
CA GLN A 167 -8.60 1.72 -10.86
C GLN A 167 -9.20 2.02 -12.24
N SER A 168 -10.04 3.05 -12.34
CA SER A 168 -10.61 3.50 -13.62
C SER A 168 -9.51 3.92 -14.60
N ASN A 169 -8.51 4.63 -14.09
CA ASN A 169 -7.34 5.04 -14.86
C ASN A 169 -6.50 3.85 -15.32
N ASN A 170 -6.27 2.84 -14.47
CA ASN A 170 -5.58 1.60 -14.85
C ASN A 170 -6.35 0.82 -15.93
N PHE A 171 -7.67 0.84 -15.88
CA PHE A 171 -8.52 0.18 -16.88
C PHE A 171 -8.51 0.92 -18.23
N GLY A 172 -8.57 2.25 -18.19
CA GLY A 172 -8.43 3.11 -19.38
C GLY A 172 -7.09 2.90 -20.10
N PHE A 173 -6.02 2.72 -19.33
CA PHE A 173 -4.69 2.35 -19.84
C PHE A 173 -4.70 1.02 -20.63
N ASN A 174 -5.34 -0.03 -20.11
CA ASN A 174 -5.31 -1.36 -20.75
C ASN A 174 -6.25 -1.52 -21.96
N LYS A 175 -7.38 -0.78 -22.03
CA LYS A 175 -8.47 -1.09 -22.99
C LYS A 175 -8.87 0.04 -23.93
N LYS A 176 -8.19 1.19 -23.92
CA LYS A 176 -8.57 2.40 -24.69
C LYS A 176 -10.06 2.81 -24.48
N ILE A 177 -10.61 2.49 -23.31
CA ILE A 177 -11.99 2.86 -22.94
C ILE A 177 -12.02 4.34 -22.58
N PHE A 178 -13.09 5.04 -22.95
CA PHE A 178 -13.28 6.43 -22.55
C PHE A 178 -13.28 6.51 -21.02
N ILE A 179 -12.37 7.28 -20.43
CA ILE A 179 -12.15 7.33 -18.97
C ILE A 179 -13.43 7.57 -18.17
N LYS A 180 -14.38 8.32 -18.72
CA LYS A 180 -15.73 8.51 -18.17
C LYS A 180 -16.44 7.18 -17.90
N PHE A 181 -16.47 6.27 -18.87
CA PHE A 181 -17.14 4.97 -18.69
C PHE A 181 -16.42 4.11 -17.67
N ALA A 182 -15.08 4.15 -17.64
CA ALA A 182 -14.31 3.44 -16.63
C ALA A 182 -14.62 3.97 -15.21
N ILE A 183 -14.71 5.30 -15.05
CA ILE A 183 -15.10 5.93 -13.78
C ILE A 183 -16.54 5.55 -13.38
N ASP A 184 -17.49 5.66 -14.31
CA ASP A 184 -18.89 5.28 -14.06
C ASP A 184 -18.99 3.82 -13.59
N GLU A 185 -18.30 2.90 -14.26
CA GLU A 185 -18.29 1.47 -13.95
C GLU A 185 -17.71 1.21 -12.55
N LYS A 186 -16.54 1.77 -12.25
CA LYS A 186 -15.85 1.55 -10.97
C LYS A 186 -16.56 2.19 -9.80
N LEU A 187 -17.13 3.39 -9.95
CA LEU A 187 -17.96 3.99 -8.90
C LEU A 187 -19.18 3.10 -8.60
N LYS A 188 -19.84 2.55 -9.63
CA LYS A 188 -20.98 1.65 -9.45
C LYS A 188 -20.59 0.34 -8.75
N SER A 189 -19.49 -0.30 -9.17
CA SER A 189 -19.09 -1.60 -8.65
C SER A 189 -18.49 -1.55 -7.24
N ILE A 190 -17.83 -0.44 -6.87
CA ILE A 190 -17.13 -0.28 -5.59
C ILE A 190 -17.99 0.41 -4.53
N LEU A 191 -18.72 1.47 -4.89
CA LEU A 191 -19.60 2.18 -3.95
C LEU A 191 -21.00 1.56 -3.89
N LYS A 192 -21.39 0.76 -4.90
CA LYS A 192 -22.70 0.10 -5.03
C LYS A 192 -23.92 1.00 -4.78
N PRO A 193 -23.98 2.23 -5.32
CA PRO A 193 -25.22 2.98 -5.29
C PRO A 193 -26.24 2.33 -6.23
N GLU A 194 -27.54 2.42 -5.90
CA GLU A 194 -28.61 1.98 -6.80
C GLU A 194 -28.55 2.71 -8.15
N TYR A 195 -28.39 4.04 -8.08
CA TYR A 195 -28.10 4.89 -9.23
C TYR A 195 -26.82 5.68 -8.97
N ILE A 196 -25.96 5.82 -9.96
CA ILE A 196 -24.71 6.58 -9.80
C ILE A 196 -24.95 8.02 -9.36
N THR A 197 -26.08 8.62 -9.74
CA THR A 197 -26.53 9.95 -9.31
C THR A 197 -26.83 10.04 -7.81
N ASN A 198 -27.03 8.93 -7.10
CA ASN A 198 -27.17 8.90 -5.64
C ASN A 198 -25.83 9.25 -4.94
N LEU A 199 -24.73 9.34 -5.68
CA LEU A 199 -23.46 9.87 -5.18
C LEU A 199 -23.41 11.40 -5.20
N ILE A 200 -24.39 12.08 -5.80
CA ILE A 200 -24.53 13.54 -5.71
C ILE A 200 -25.13 13.88 -4.34
N THR A 201 -24.64 14.94 -3.70
CA THR A 201 -25.20 15.45 -2.45
C THR A 201 -26.70 15.73 -2.61
N LYS A 202 -27.49 15.33 -1.61
CA LYS A 202 -28.94 15.46 -1.65
C LYS A 202 -29.35 16.93 -1.85
N GLY A 203 -30.20 17.17 -2.85
CA GLY A 203 -30.67 18.52 -3.22
C GLY A 203 -29.89 19.17 -4.36
N GLU A 204 -28.74 18.59 -4.75
CA GLU A 204 -27.90 19.07 -5.84
C GLU A 204 -28.16 18.26 -7.12
N ASN A 205 -27.90 18.86 -8.28
CA ASN A 205 -28.04 18.22 -9.59
C ASN A 205 -26.70 17.87 -10.26
N LYS A 206 -25.58 18.30 -9.65
CA LYS A 206 -24.24 18.14 -10.18
C LYS A 206 -23.22 17.93 -9.06
N SER A 207 -22.27 17.03 -9.30
CA SER A 207 -21.06 16.84 -8.50
C SER A 207 -19.82 16.99 -9.36
N LEU A 208 -18.79 17.64 -8.82
CA LEU A 208 -17.50 17.81 -9.47
C LEU A 208 -16.40 17.15 -8.62
N ILE A 209 -15.56 16.35 -9.27
CA ILE A 209 -14.43 15.66 -8.66
C ILE A 209 -13.19 15.96 -9.48
N THR A 210 -12.15 16.50 -8.85
CA THR A 210 -10.85 16.73 -9.48
C THR A 210 -9.76 16.06 -8.66
N LEU A 211 -9.17 14.99 -9.21
CA LEU A 211 -8.02 14.31 -8.63
C LEU A 211 -6.74 14.83 -9.27
N ASP A 212 -5.84 15.35 -8.44
CA ASP A 212 -4.50 15.77 -8.85
C ASP A 212 -3.51 14.62 -8.57
N LEU A 213 -3.13 13.95 -9.65
CA LEU A 213 -2.00 13.04 -9.66
C LEU A 213 -0.83 13.90 -10.11
N ASP A 214 0.26 13.94 -9.35
CA ASP A 214 1.43 14.81 -9.58
C ASP A 214 1.84 15.12 -11.04
N LYS A 215 1.58 14.22 -11.99
CA LYS A 215 1.81 14.35 -13.43
C LYS A 215 0.58 14.79 -14.27
N TYR A 216 -0.64 14.53 -13.83
CA TYR A 216 -1.88 14.84 -14.57
C TYR A 216 -3.11 14.91 -13.67
N LYS A 217 -4.16 15.59 -14.15
CA LYS A 217 -5.44 15.69 -13.45
C LYS A 217 -6.49 14.82 -14.08
N ILE A 218 -7.34 14.23 -13.23
CA ILE A 218 -8.61 13.62 -13.63
C ILE A 218 -9.72 14.56 -13.18
N ASN A 219 -10.46 15.11 -14.13
CA ASN A 219 -11.66 15.89 -13.86
C ASN A 219 -12.88 15.07 -14.23
N TYR A 220 -13.81 14.89 -13.30
CA TYR A 220 -15.02 14.12 -13.48
C TYR A 220 -16.23 14.91 -13.00
N SER A 221 -17.26 14.99 -13.83
CA SER A 221 -18.51 15.66 -13.53
C SER A 221 -19.65 14.64 -13.64
N LEU A 222 -20.39 14.50 -12.56
CA LEU A 222 -21.58 13.66 -12.45
C LEU A 222 -22.81 14.57 -12.43
N THR A 223 -23.81 14.30 -13.27
CA THR A 223 -25.03 15.14 -13.40
C THR A 223 -26.29 14.30 -13.46
N THR A 224 -27.42 14.86 -13.00
CA THR A 224 -28.75 14.23 -13.12
C THR A 224 -29.42 14.49 -14.47
N GLU A 225 -29.13 15.62 -15.11
CA GLU A 225 -29.84 16.09 -16.33
C GLU A 225 -29.10 15.77 -17.63
N ASN A 226 -27.78 15.66 -17.59
CA ASN A 226 -26.91 15.49 -18.75
C ASN A 226 -26.06 14.22 -18.66
N LEU A 227 -25.38 13.87 -19.75
CA LEU A 227 -24.35 12.84 -19.75
C LEU A 227 -23.16 13.29 -18.87
N ASN A 228 -22.73 12.42 -17.95
CA ASN A 228 -21.51 12.63 -17.18
C ASN A 228 -20.31 12.88 -18.12
N SER A 229 -19.37 13.69 -17.68
CA SER A 229 -18.16 14.00 -18.43
C SER A 229 -16.91 13.69 -17.62
N ALA A 230 -15.87 13.26 -18.30
CA ALA A 230 -14.57 13.05 -17.70
C ALA A 230 -13.47 13.47 -18.67
N HIS A 231 -12.48 14.22 -18.17
CA HIS A 231 -11.39 14.73 -18.97
C HIS A 231 -10.05 14.55 -18.23
N THR A 232 -9.03 14.13 -18.97
CA THR A 232 -7.65 14.02 -18.50
C THR A 232 -6.70 14.78 -19.40
N MET A 233 -5.62 15.31 -18.83
CA MET A 233 -4.57 15.98 -19.61
C MET A 233 -3.61 14.95 -20.22
N LYS A 234 -4.01 14.44 -21.39
CA LYS A 234 -3.18 13.85 -22.47
C LYS A 234 -2.51 12.48 -22.30
N LYS A 235 -2.28 11.88 -21.11
CA LYS A 235 -1.83 10.46 -20.98
C LYS A 235 -2.32 9.79 -19.68
N TYR A 236 -2.73 8.51 -19.77
CA TYR A 236 -3.03 7.65 -18.59
C TYR A 236 -1.78 6.88 -18.20
N TYR A 237 -1.60 6.66 -16.91
CA TYR A 237 -0.45 5.94 -16.40
C TYR A 237 -0.92 4.87 -15.43
N TYR A 238 -0.47 3.64 -15.60
CA TYR A 238 -0.79 2.59 -14.63
C TYR A 238 -0.18 2.92 -13.26
N LYS A 239 -0.95 2.75 -12.19
CA LYS A 239 -0.49 2.87 -10.81
C LYS A 239 -0.99 1.68 -10.02
N LYS A 240 -0.07 0.87 -9.52
CA LYS A 240 -0.41 -0.28 -8.67
C LYS A 240 -1.08 0.22 -7.40
N ASN A 241 -2.22 -0.36 -7.07
CA ASN A 241 -2.99 0.02 -5.90
C ASN A 241 -3.66 -1.20 -5.29
N LEU A 242 -3.90 -1.12 -3.99
CA LEU A 242 -4.55 -2.16 -3.20
C LEU A 242 -5.49 -1.50 -2.20
N PHE A 243 -6.68 -2.07 -2.05
CA PHE A 243 -7.63 -1.70 -1.00
C PHE A 243 -7.78 -2.87 -0.03
N LEU A 244 -7.56 -2.59 1.25
CA LEU A 244 -7.78 -3.51 2.37
C LEU A 244 -9.03 -3.05 3.13
N PRO A 245 -10.15 -3.80 3.04
CA PRO A 245 -11.35 -3.48 3.79
C PRO A 245 -11.19 -3.78 5.28
N ALA A 246 -12.04 -3.19 6.11
CA ALA A 246 -12.06 -3.42 7.57
C ALA A 246 -12.20 -4.91 7.93
N LYS A 247 -13.01 -5.64 7.16
CA LYS A 247 -13.24 -7.08 7.33
C LYS A 247 -12.14 -7.90 6.64
N GLU A 248 -11.49 -8.79 7.37
CA GLU A 248 -10.48 -9.69 6.78
C GLU A 248 -11.10 -10.68 5.79
N MET A 249 -10.33 -11.09 4.78
CA MET A 249 -10.81 -11.94 3.69
C MET A 249 -10.33 -13.40 3.76
N LEU A 250 -9.23 -13.70 4.44
CA LEU A 250 -8.61 -15.03 4.37
C LEU A 250 -9.55 -16.14 4.83
N SER A 251 -10.41 -15.88 5.81
CA SER A 251 -11.33 -16.89 6.35
C SER A 251 -12.40 -17.36 5.37
N PHE A 252 -12.79 -16.52 4.42
CA PHE A 252 -13.82 -16.83 3.41
C PHE A 252 -13.29 -16.75 1.98
N TYR A 253 -11.98 -16.66 1.78
CA TYR A 253 -11.35 -16.63 0.45
C TYR A 253 -11.69 -17.87 -0.39
N THR A 254 -11.68 -19.06 0.24
CA THR A 254 -11.89 -20.34 -0.46
C THR A 254 -13.26 -20.35 -1.12
N GLY A 255 -13.30 -20.50 -2.45
CA GLY A 255 -14.55 -20.53 -3.22
C GLY A 255 -15.23 -19.17 -3.42
N PHE A 256 -14.71 -18.08 -2.82
CA PHE A 256 -15.28 -16.73 -2.95
C PHE A 256 -15.45 -16.29 -4.40
N ARG A 257 -14.39 -16.46 -5.20
CA ARG A 257 -14.38 -16.00 -6.61
C ARG A 257 -15.45 -16.68 -7.44
N SER A 258 -15.74 -17.95 -7.18
CA SER A 258 -16.76 -18.72 -7.90
C SER A 258 -18.17 -18.22 -7.62
N ILE A 259 -18.41 -17.63 -6.44
CA ILE A 259 -19.73 -17.16 -6.02
C ILE A 259 -19.86 -15.64 -6.07
N TYR A 260 -18.79 -14.87 -6.30
CA TYR A 260 -18.78 -13.40 -6.19
C TYR A 260 -19.94 -12.73 -6.93
N ASN A 261 -20.22 -13.14 -8.18
CA ASN A 261 -21.31 -12.59 -9.00
C ASN A 261 -22.71 -12.81 -8.39
N GLN A 262 -22.84 -13.69 -7.39
CA GLN A 262 -24.07 -13.99 -6.66
C GLN A 262 -24.09 -13.34 -5.27
N THR A 263 -23.05 -12.58 -4.89
CA THR A 263 -22.92 -11.96 -3.57
C THR A 263 -23.26 -10.47 -3.57
N SER A 264 -23.50 -9.93 -2.37
CA SER A 264 -23.67 -8.48 -2.15
C SER A 264 -22.36 -7.73 -1.93
N PHE A 265 -21.19 -8.41 -1.97
CA PHE A 265 -19.89 -7.75 -1.82
C PHE A 265 -19.64 -6.74 -2.95
N ASP A 266 -18.84 -5.74 -2.65
CA ASP A 266 -18.35 -4.77 -3.64
C ASP A 266 -17.08 -5.29 -4.35
N GLU A 267 -16.71 -4.63 -5.44
CA GLU A 267 -15.57 -5.05 -6.28
C GLU A 267 -14.23 -5.03 -5.53
N ILE A 268 -14.14 -4.38 -4.36
CA ILE A 268 -12.90 -4.42 -3.56
C ILE A 268 -12.59 -5.83 -3.10
N PHE A 269 -13.60 -6.59 -2.68
CA PHE A 269 -13.38 -7.97 -2.24
C PHE A 269 -12.96 -8.87 -3.40
N ASP A 270 -13.55 -8.73 -4.59
CA ASP A 270 -13.11 -9.48 -5.77
C ASP A 270 -11.68 -9.10 -6.17
N ASN A 271 -11.36 -7.81 -6.18
CA ASN A 271 -10.00 -7.32 -6.42
C ASN A 271 -9.02 -7.89 -5.39
N LEU A 272 -9.33 -7.86 -4.10
CA LEU A 272 -8.49 -8.43 -3.06
C LEU A 272 -8.34 -9.95 -3.23
N ALA A 273 -9.42 -10.67 -3.55
CA ALA A 273 -9.37 -12.09 -3.89
C ALA A 273 -8.36 -12.34 -5.00
N ASN A 274 -8.45 -11.54 -6.08
CA ASN A 274 -7.60 -11.61 -7.26
C ASN A 274 -6.11 -11.48 -6.91
N HIS A 275 -5.77 -10.57 -5.99
CA HIS A 275 -4.42 -10.39 -5.49
C HIS A 275 -3.96 -11.51 -4.55
N LEU A 276 -4.84 -11.98 -3.65
CA LEU A 276 -4.56 -13.06 -2.72
C LEU A 276 -4.27 -14.38 -3.43
N GLY A 277 -5.01 -14.71 -4.49
CA GLY A 277 -4.78 -15.97 -5.23
C GLY A 277 -3.53 -15.97 -6.11
N ARG A 278 -2.74 -14.88 -6.14
CA ARG A 278 -1.43 -14.91 -6.80
C ARG A 278 -0.46 -15.72 -5.95
N LEU A 279 0.25 -16.65 -6.61
CA LEU A 279 1.28 -17.47 -5.98
C LEU A 279 2.49 -16.63 -5.58
N VAL A 280 3.09 -16.97 -4.44
CA VAL A 280 4.38 -16.40 -4.00
C VAL A 280 5.49 -16.98 -4.89
N PRO A 281 6.24 -16.17 -5.65
CA PRO A 281 7.31 -16.69 -6.51
C PRO A 281 8.48 -17.22 -5.68
N LYS A 282 8.92 -18.46 -5.94
CA LYS A 282 9.97 -19.14 -5.14
C LYS A 282 11.32 -18.41 -5.11
N ASN A 283 11.69 -17.75 -6.21
CA ASN A 283 12.98 -17.08 -6.38
C ASN A 283 12.82 -15.56 -6.51
N ARG A 284 11.81 -14.99 -5.83
CA ARG A 284 11.64 -13.54 -5.82
C ARG A 284 12.80 -12.91 -5.04
N VAL A 285 13.52 -12.00 -5.68
CA VAL A 285 14.44 -11.11 -4.99
C VAL A 285 13.58 -10.08 -4.27
N LEU A 286 13.66 -10.08 -2.94
CA LEU A 286 12.93 -9.15 -2.10
C LEU A 286 13.78 -7.90 -1.92
N GLU A 287 13.15 -6.73 -1.92
CA GLU A 287 13.86 -5.52 -1.47
C GLU A 287 14.11 -5.63 0.05
N LYS A 288 15.18 -4.98 0.53
CA LYS A 288 15.56 -5.02 1.95
C LYS A 288 14.41 -4.68 2.91
N PHE A 289 13.54 -3.75 2.52
CA PHE A 289 12.38 -3.37 3.33
C PHE A 289 11.33 -4.50 3.38
N GLU A 290 11.13 -5.23 2.29
CA GLU A 290 10.18 -6.34 2.21
C GLU A 290 10.66 -7.50 3.07
N GLU A 291 11.95 -7.84 2.99
CA GLU A 291 12.57 -8.86 3.85
C GLU A 291 12.36 -8.52 5.32
N HIS A 292 12.65 -7.28 5.70
CA HIS A 292 12.51 -6.82 7.08
C HIS A 292 11.05 -6.93 7.58
N ILE A 293 10.08 -6.41 6.82
CA ILE A 293 8.67 -6.46 7.22
C ILE A 293 8.15 -7.90 7.25
N LEU A 294 8.55 -8.75 6.30
CA LEU A 294 8.14 -10.16 6.27
C LEU A 294 8.69 -10.94 7.47
N GLN A 295 9.93 -10.68 7.87
CA GLN A 295 10.53 -11.26 9.08
C GLN A 295 9.75 -10.85 10.34
N GLU A 296 9.43 -9.56 10.48
CA GLU A 296 8.63 -9.08 11.62
C GLU A 296 7.23 -9.70 11.64
N LEU A 297 6.56 -9.79 10.49
CA LEU A 297 5.25 -10.43 10.39
C LEU A 297 5.34 -11.93 10.72
N GLU A 298 6.39 -12.62 10.28
CA GLU A 298 6.62 -14.04 10.60
C GLU A 298 6.83 -14.26 12.10
N GLU A 299 7.55 -13.37 12.77
CA GLU A 299 7.72 -13.40 14.23
C GLU A 299 6.40 -13.15 14.98
N VAL A 300 5.60 -12.19 14.51
CA VAL A 300 4.32 -11.83 15.14
C VAL A 300 3.26 -12.92 14.94
N LEU A 301 3.27 -13.58 13.79
CA LEU A 301 2.36 -14.67 13.44
C LEU A 301 2.83 -16.04 13.95
N ASP A 302 4.07 -16.13 14.44
CA ASP A 302 4.76 -17.38 14.77
C ASP A 302 4.77 -18.39 13.60
N GLY A 303 4.90 -17.88 12.37
CA GLY A 303 4.80 -18.68 11.16
C GLY A 303 4.57 -17.87 9.90
N LYS A 304 4.36 -18.57 8.79
CA LYS A 304 4.15 -17.99 7.45
C LYS A 304 2.77 -18.32 6.93
N ILE A 305 2.19 -17.41 6.15
CA ILE A 305 0.98 -17.72 5.39
C ILE A 305 1.36 -18.44 4.10
N ILE A 306 0.68 -19.56 3.83
CA ILE A 306 0.83 -20.33 2.60
C ILE A 306 -0.54 -20.56 1.95
N LEU A 307 -0.55 -20.60 0.62
CA LEU A 307 -1.73 -20.90 -0.19
C LEU A 307 -1.52 -22.24 -0.91
N GLU A 308 -2.35 -23.23 -0.59
CA GLU A 308 -2.31 -24.56 -1.20
C GLU A 308 -3.72 -25.02 -1.58
N ASN A 309 -3.90 -25.50 -2.81
CA ASN A 309 -5.20 -25.97 -3.32
C ASN A 309 -6.35 -24.98 -3.06
N ASP A 310 -6.10 -23.70 -3.33
CA ASP A 310 -7.04 -22.57 -3.13
C ASP A 310 -7.49 -22.37 -1.67
N ARG A 311 -6.71 -22.88 -0.70
CA ARG A 311 -6.91 -22.68 0.73
C ARG A 311 -5.69 -22.07 1.38
N PHE A 312 -5.94 -21.10 2.26
CA PHE A 312 -4.90 -20.48 3.08
C PHE A 312 -4.66 -21.28 4.36
N TYR A 313 -3.40 -21.29 4.80
CA TYR A 313 -2.95 -21.92 6.03
C TYR A 313 -1.89 -21.05 6.71
N LEU A 314 -1.80 -21.17 8.03
CA LEU A 314 -0.62 -20.76 8.78
C LEU A 314 0.31 -21.97 8.89
N LEU A 315 1.52 -21.82 8.35
CA LEU A 315 2.62 -22.77 8.53
C LEU A 315 3.46 -22.28 9.72
N GLU A 316 3.28 -22.93 10.85
CA GLU A 316 3.97 -22.64 12.11
C GLU A 316 5.45 -23.06 12.03
N ARG A 317 6.28 -22.52 12.93
CA ARG A 317 7.74 -22.76 12.93
C ARG A 317 8.13 -24.23 13.14
N ASP A 318 7.30 -24.98 13.87
CA ASP A 318 7.44 -26.42 14.08
C ASP A 318 6.94 -27.27 12.90
N ARG A 319 6.58 -26.61 11.78
CA ARG A 319 6.01 -27.18 10.55
C ARG A 319 4.59 -27.71 10.70
N ASN A 320 3.90 -27.39 11.79
CA ASN A 320 2.47 -27.63 11.87
C ASN A 320 1.73 -26.69 10.92
N LYS A 321 0.77 -27.27 10.19
CA LYS A 321 -0.04 -26.55 9.23
C LYS A 321 -1.45 -26.42 9.79
N ARG A 322 -1.86 -25.19 10.07
CA ARG A 322 -3.17 -24.87 10.63
C ARG A 322 -4.06 -24.23 9.56
N GLU A 323 -5.30 -24.71 9.41
CA GLU A 323 -6.29 -24.05 8.57
C GLU A 323 -6.47 -22.60 8.98
N ILE A 324 -6.49 -21.68 8.01
CA ILE A 324 -6.59 -20.25 8.33
C ILE A 324 -7.87 -19.91 9.08
N THR A 325 -8.94 -20.69 8.91
CA THR A 325 -10.22 -20.50 9.61
C THR A 325 -10.12 -20.74 11.12
N LEU A 326 -9.12 -21.52 11.57
CA LEU A 326 -8.82 -21.78 12.98
C LEU A 326 -7.85 -20.76 13.59
N VAL A 327 -7.33 -19.83 12.78
CA VAL A 327 -6.45 -18.74 13.22
C VAL A 327 -7.30 -17.53 13.66
N ALA A 328 -6.86 -16.86 14.73
CA ALA A 328 -7.53 -15.67 15.25
C ALA A 328 -7.61 -14.54 14.21
N GLU A 329 -8.71 -13.81 14.18
CA GLU A 329 -9.01 -12.82 13.14
C GLU A 329 -7.92 -11.77 12.96
N GLY A 330 -7.38 -11.23 14.06
CA GLY A 330 -6.30 -10.25 13.99
C GLY A 330 -5.01 -10.80 13.35
N ALA A 331 -4.69 -12.08 13.60
CA ALA A 331 -3.57 -12.74 12.94
C ALA A 331 -3.88 -13.00 11.44
N ARG A 332 -5.13 -13.27 11.05
CA ARG A 332 -5.52 -13.36 9.63
C ARG A 332 -5.38 -12.03 8.90
N LYS A 333 -5.69 -10.91 9.57
CA LYS A 333 -5.49 -9.57 9.01
C LYS A 333 -4.00 -9.28 8.75
N LEU A 334 -3.12 -9.57 9.71
CA LEU A 334 -1.66 -9.46 9.49
C LEU A 334 -1.15 -10.46 8.44
N GLY A 335 -1.67 -11.68 8.45
CA GLY A 335 -1.38 -12.70 7.44
C GLY A 335 -1.75 -12.29 6.01
N THR A 336 -2.80 -11.47 5.86
CA THR A 336 -3.18 -10.88 4.56
C THR A 336 -2.04 -10.00 4.05
N ILE A 337 -1.48 -9.14 4.89
CA ILE A 337 -0.35 -8.28 4.53
C ILE A 337 0.89 -9.11 4.21
N PHE A 338 1.20 -10.10 5.05
CA PHE A 338 2.32 -11.02 4.81
C PHE A 338 2.24 -11.63 3.42
N HIS A 339 1.10 -12.20 3.04
CA HIS A 339 0.93 -12.85 1.75
C HIS A 339 1.03 -11.87 0.58
N LEU A 340 0.44 -10.68 0.71
CA LEU A 340 0.44 -9.66 -0.34
C LEU A 340 1.80 -8.99 -0.52
N LEU A 341 2.59 -8.85 0.55
CA LEU A 341 4.01 -8.48 0.44
C LEU A 341 4.81 -9.60 -0.20
N ALA A 342 4.66 -10.84 0.28
CA ALA A 342 5.42 -11.99 -0.21
C ALA A 342 5.20 -12.23 -1.72
N ASN A 343 3.95 -12.14 -2.19
CA ASN A 343 3.60 -12.34 -3.60
C ASN A 343 3.86 -11.12 -4.50
N GLY A 344 4.40 -10.03 -3.93
CA GLY A 344 4.70 -8.80 -4.64
C GLY A 344 3.46 -8.08 -5.13
N THR A 345 2.34 -8.16 -4.43
CA THR A 345 1.19 -7.25 -4.66
C THR A 345 1.48 -5.89 -4.07
N ILE A 346 1.98 -5.85 -2.83
CA ILE A 346 2.47 -4.63 -2.20
C ILE A 346 3.96 -4.55 -2.52
N GLU A 347 4.36 -3.51 -3.25
CA GLU A 347 5.76 -3.24 -3.60
C GLU A 347 6.00 -1.73 -3.67
N LYS A 348 7.27 -1.32 -3.75
CA LYS A 348 7.67 0.08 -3.90
C LYS A 348 6.89 0.79 -5.01
N GLY A 349 6.44 2.01 -4.73
CA GLY A 349 5.62 2.79 -5.67
C GLY A 349 4.16 2.35 -5.77
N SER A 350 3.67 1.46 -4.90
CA SER A 350 2.23 1.17 -4.79
C SER A 350 1.46 2.24 -4.02
N VAL A 351 0.13 2.28 -4.17
CA VAL A 351 -0.79 2.98 -3.26
C VAL A 351 -1.56 1.97 -2.43
N LEU A 352 -1.53 2.12 -1.11
CA LEU A 352 -2.27 1.27 -0.17
C LEU A 352 -3.42 2.06 0.46
N PHE A 353 -4.65 1.61 0.25
CA PHE A 353 -5.82 2.08 1.00
C PHE A 353 -6.15 1.04 2.06
N TRP A 354 -6.24 1.45 3.33
CA TRP A 354 -6.54 0.55 4.43
C TRP A 354 -7.63 1.14 5.32
N ASP A 355 -8.80 0.51 5.28
CA ASP A 355 -9.94 0.86 6.11
C ASP A 355 -9.88 0.08 7.42
N GLU A 356 -9.89 0.78 8.55
CA GLU A 356 -9.79 0.25 9.92
C GLU A 356 -8.69 -0.82 10.11
N PRO A 357 -7.42 -0.44 9.92
CA PRO A 357 -6.30 -1.35 10.17
C PRO A 357 -6.27 -1.92 11.58
N GLU A 358 -6.77 -1.18 12.57
CA GLU A 358 -6.86 -1.57 13.98
C GLU A 358 -7.94 -2.61 14.29
N SER A 359 -8.97 -2.76 13.44
CA SER A 359 -10.18 -3.47 13.87
C SER A 359 -9.89 -4.95 14.11
N ASN A 360 -10.42 -5.47 15.21
CA ASN A 360 -10.17 -6.83 15.70
C ASN A 360 -8.69 -7.17 16.00
N LEU A 361 -7.83 -6.15 16.20
CA LEU A 361 -6.46 -6.31 16.67
C LEU A 361 -6.35 -6.05 18.18
N ASN A 362 -5.47 -6.81 18.84
CA ASN A 362 -5.06 -6.50 20.20
C ASN A 362 -3.99 -5.37 20.21
N PRO A 363 -3.74 -4.71 21.34
CA PRO A 363 -2.76 -3.61 21.41
C PRO A 363 -1.35 -3.98 20.94
N LYS A 364 -0.91 -5.23 21.18
CA LYS A 364 0.40 -5.70 20.70
C LYS A 364 0.45 -5.66 19.17
N PHE A 365 -0.58 -6.16 18.49
CA PHE A 365 -0.64 -6.12 17.02
C PHE A 365 -0.77 -4.70 16.46
N ILE A 366 -1.49 -3.80 17.14
CA ILE A 366 -1.59 -2.41 16.69
C ILE A 366 -0.22 -1.71 16.68
N ARG A 367 0.65 -2.00 17.65
CA ARG A 367 2.06 -1.51 17.64
C ARG A 367 2.84 -1.96 16.42
N TYR A 368 2.70 -3.24 16.04
CA TYR A 368 3.33 -3.75 14.83
C TYR A 368 2.76 -3.12 13.57
N VAL A 369 1.44 -2.91 13.51
CA VAL A 369 0.82 -2.19 12.39
C VAL A 369 1.38 -0.77 12.27
N ALA A 370 1.46 -0.01 13.37
CA ALA A 370 2.05 1.33 13.37
C ALA A 370 3.49 1.32 12.82
N LYS A 371 4.35 0.42 13.34
CA LYS A 371 5.73 0.28 12.86
C LYS A 371 5.80 -0.08 11.37
N MET A 372 5.00 -1.06 10.94
CA MET A 372 4.97 -1.51 9.56
C MET A 372 4.52 -0.41 8.60
N LEU A 373 3.51 0.39 8.96
CA LEU A 373 3.05 1.51 8.13
C LEU A 373 4.16 2.52 7.87
N LEU A 374 4.95 2.84 8.90
CA LEU A 374 6.13 3.71 8.77
C LEU A 374 7.21 3.09 7.88
N SER A 375 7.47 1.79 8.02
CA SER A 375 8.43 1.08 7.14
C SER A 375 7.99 1.05 5.68
N LEU A 376 6.68 0.84 5.41
CA LEU A 376 6.11 0.87 4.06
C LEU A 376 6.20 2.28 3.45
N GLU A 377 5.97 3.33 4.26
CA GLU A 377 6.12 4.72 3.82
C GLU A 377 7.55 5.05 3.40
N GLN A 378 8.54 4.64 4.20
CA GLN A 378 9.96 4.84 3.87
C GLN A 378 10.37 4.10 2.60
N ALA A 379 9.72 2.96 2.30
CA ALA A 379 9.90 2.23 1.06
C ALA A 379 9.28 2.93 -0.16
N GLY A 380 8.60 4.06 0.02
CA GLY A 380 7.99 4.84 -1.06
C GLY A 380 6.59 4.36 -1.44
N ILE A 381 5.89 3.67 -0.53
CA ILE A 381 4.47 3.32 -0.69
C ILE A 381 3.63 4.47 -0.15
N GLN A 382 2.70 4.97 -0.95
CA GLN A 382 1.74 5.99 -0.50
C GLN A 382 0.57 5.30 0.20
N ILE A 383 0.25 5.70 1.43
CA ILE A 383 -0.72 5.00 2.27
C ILE A 383 -1.87 5.94 2.63
N PHE A 384 -3.09 5.44 2.57
CA PHE A 384 -4.31 6.11 3.02
C PHE A 384 -5.01 5.23 4.04
N ILE A 385 -5.19 5.75 5.25
CA ILE A 385 -5.78 5.02 6.36
C ILE A 385 -7.06 5.73 6.77
N ALA A 386 -8.14 4.98 6.92
CA ALA A 386 -9.32 5.44 7.65
C ALA A 386 -9.34 4.73 9.00
N THR A 387 -9.38 5.50 10.08
CA THR A 387 -9.32 4.96 11.44
C THR A 387 -10.16 5.79 12.39
N HIS A 388 -10.59 5.18 13.49
CA HIS A 388 -11.14 5.87 14.64
C HIS A 388 -10.30 5.59 15.91
N SER A 389 -9.12 5.00 15.75
CA SER A 389 -8.29 4.53 16.85
C SER A 389 -7.22 5.54 17.25
N LEU A 390 -7.46 6.23 18.36
CA LEU A 390 -6.43 7.04 19.01
C LEU A 390 -5.24 6.19 19.45
N PHE A 391 -5.43 4.91 19.78
CA PHE A 391 -4.32 4.03 20.14
C PHE A 391 -3.36 3.84 18.95
N LEU A 392 -3.88 3.57 17.74
CA LEU A 392 -3.04 3.48 16.55
C LEU A 392 -2.34 4.81 16.25
N ILE A 393 -3.05 5.94 16.34
CA ILE A 393 -2.51 7.27 16.07
C ILE A 393 -1.38 7.61 17.05
N LYS A 394 -1.59 7.38 18.35
CA LYS A 394 -0.58 7.60 19.40
C LYS A 394 0.66 6.73 19.18
N GLU A 395 0.49 5.47 18.82
CA GLU A 395 1.63 4.59 18.51
C GLU A 395 2.40 5.05 17.26
N ILE A 396 1.71 5.57 16.23
CA ILE A 396 2.35 6.19 15.07
C ILE A 396 3.15 7.43 15.50
N GLU A 397 2.57 8.33 16.30
CA GLU A 397 3.26 9.55 16.76
C GLU A 397 4.45 9.23 17.67
N ILE A 398 4.37 8.20 18.53
CA ILE A 398 5.50 7.72 19.34
C ILE A 398 6.67 7.24 18.47
N LEU A 399 6.36 6.52 17.39
CA LEU A 399 7.36 5.96 16.48
C LEU A 399 7.83 6.97 15.42
N ARG A 400 7.10 8.06 15.24
CA ARG A 400 7.35 9.06 14.19
C ARG A 400 8.72 9.73 14.38
N LYS A 401 9.35 10.00 13.24
CA LYS A 401 10.61 10.72 13.06
C LYS A 401 10.36 11.85 12.07
N LYS A 402 11.23 12.86 12.09
CA LYS A 402 11.12 14.05 11.21
C LYS A 402 11.12 13.72 9.70
N GLU A 403 11.71 12.59 9.31
CA GLU A 403 11.79 12.15 7.92
C GLU A 403 10.48 11.54 7.39
N HIS A 404 9.60 11.06 8.28
CA HIS A 404 8.34 10.44 7.88
C HIS A 404 7.35 11.48 7.36
N LYS A 405 6.80 11.22 6.18
CA LYS A 405 5.85 12.11 5.53
C LYS A 405 4.43 11.71 5.89
N ILE A 406 3.94 12.25 7.00
CA ILE A 406 2.59 11.96 7.51
C ILE A 406 1.72 13.21 7.38
N LYS A 407 0.48 13.01 6.96
CA LYS A 407 -0.55 14.05 7.00
C LYS A 407 -1.84 13.49 7.59
N TYR A 408 -2.45 14.28 8.46
CA TYR A 408 -3.66 13.96 9.16
C TYR A 408 -4.85 14.73 8.61
N PHE A 409 -6.02 14.11 8.69
CA PHE A 409 -7.31 14.70 8.35
C PHE A 409 -8.29 14.35 9.47
N SER A 410 -8.96 15.34 10.05
CA SER A 410 -10.05 15.12 11.00
C SER A 410 -11.38 15.43 10.33
N PHE A 411 -12.31 14.49 10.36
CA PHE A 411 -13.65 14.61 9.81
C PHE A 411 -14.65 14.65 10.95
N GLY A 412 -15.40 15.75 11.03
CA GLY A 412 -16.46 15.97 12.00
C GLY A 412 -17.70 16.59 11.37
N PHE A 413 -18.70 16.90 12.18
CA PHE A 413 -19.88 17.63 11.75
C PHE A 413 -19.96 18.99 12.44
N ASP A 414 -20.44 20.01 11.73
CA ASP A 414 -20.83 21.27 12.35
C ASP A 414 -22.18 21.18 13.06
N GLU A 415 -22.57 22.25 13.75
CA GLU A 415 -23.88 22.37 14.42
C GLU A 415 -25.08 22.12 13.50
N ASN A 416 -24.90 22.31 12.18
CA ASN A 416 -25.92 22.10 11.15
C ASN A 416 -25.79 20.73 10.46
N SER A 417 -25.02 19.79 11.03
CA SER A 417 -24.75 18.46 10.47
C SER A 417 -24.08 18.47 9.08
N ASN A 418 -23.34 19.52 8.74
CA ASN A 418 -22.48 19.55 7.56
C ASN A 418 -21.10 19.00 7.90
N LEU A 419 -20.51 18.25 6.97
CA LEU A 419 -19.15 17.73 7.13
C LEU A 419 -18.14 18.88 7.24
N ARG A 420 -17.38 18.91 8.34
CA ARG A 420 -16.17 19.71 8.52
C ARG A 420 -14.93 18.83 8.36
N VAL A 421 -13.91 19.39 7.72
CA VAL A 421 -12.63 18.72 7.52
C VAL A 421 -11.50 19.64 7.96
N SER A 422 -10.71 19.19 8.93
CA SER A 422 -9.42 19.77 9.29
C SER A 422 -8.29 18.91 8.70
N GLN A 423 -7.17 19.52 8.31
CA GLN A 423 -6.02 18.79 7.78
C GLN A 423 -4.70 19.43 8.23
N ASN A 424 -3.77 18.64 8.77
CA ASN A 424 -2.50 19.14 9.28
C ASN A 424 -1.39 18.07 9.20
N ILE A 425 -0.12 18.49 9.20
CA ILE A 425 1.05 17.61 9.29
C ILE A 425 1.34 17.24 10.75
N GLU A 426 0.99 18.10 11.69
CA GLU A 426 1.13 17.88 13.13
C GLU A 426 -0.24 17.52 13.71
N PHE A 427 -0.29 16.42 14.48
CA PHE A 427 -1.53 15.90 15.03
C PHE A 427 -2.18 16.88 16.02
N ASP A 428 -1.37 17.56 16.83
CA ASP A 428 -1.82 18.50 17.87
C ASP A 428 -2.52 19.76 17.33
N TYR A 429 -2.36 20.06 16.04
CA TYR A 429 -3.00 21.20 15.38
C TYR A 429 -4.20 20.79 14.50
N LEU A 430 -4.74 19.60 14.70
CA LEU A 430 -6.01 19.21 14.10
C LEU A 430 -7.17 19.79 14.92
N GLU A 431 -8.09 20.43 14.22
CA GLU A 431 -9.36 20.89 14.77
C GLU A 431 -10.41 19.76 14.67
N ASP A 432 -11.48 19.85 15.46
CA ASP A 432 -12.65 18.96 15.41
C ASP A 432 -12.31 17.46 15.60
N LEU A 433 -11.51 17.12 16.61
CA LEU A 433 -11.25 15.73 17.00
C LEU A 433 -12.29 15.24 18.01
N VAL A 434 -13.49 14.89 17.54
CA VAL A 434 -14.56 14.36 18.41
C VAL A 434 -14.10 13.15 19.24
N ILE A 435 -13.18 12.36 18.69
CA ILE A 435 -12.60 11.19 19.38
C ILE A 435 -11.72 11.61 20.58
N LEU A 436 -11.05 12.78 20.53
CA LEU A 436 -10.35 13.31 21.71
C LEU A 436 -11.33 13.77 22.78
N ASP A 437 -12.46 14.38 22.41
CA ASP A 437 -13.49 14.77 23.37
C ASP A 437 -14.07 13.54 24.10
N GLU A 438 -14.29 12.44 23.37
CA GLU A 438 -14.70 11.16 23.96
C GLU A 438 -13.63 10.55 24.89
N GLU A 439 -12.35 10.62 24.52
CA GLU A 439 -11.24 10.14 25.37
C GLU A 439 -11.14 10.97 26.66
N LEU A 440 -11.25 12.29 26.57
CA LEU A 440 -11.24 13.18 27.73
C LEU A 440 -12.41 12.91 28.68
N ASP A 441 -13.62 12.72 28.15
CA ASP A 441 -14.78 12.35 28.97
C ASP A 441 -14.60 10.97 29.63
N GLN A 442 -13.97 10.01 28.92
CA GLN A 442 -13.63 8.72 29.51
C GLN A 442 -12.62 8.85 30.66
N ASP A 443 -11.57 9.64 30.48
CA ASP A 443 -10.54 9.90 31.51
C ASP A 443 -11.13 10.61 32.73
N ASP A 444 -12.01 11.58 32.53
CA ASP A 444 -12.74 12.26 33.61
C ASP A 444 -13.62 11.29 34.41
N ARG A 445 -14.36 10.40 33.72
CA ARG A 445 -15.15 9.36 34.38
C ARG A 445 -14.26 8.39 35.16
N LEU A 446 -13.11 8.00 34.63
CA LEU A 446 -12.16 7.11 35.29
C LEU A 446 -11.55 7.78 36.55
N SER A 447 -11.13 9.04 36.43
CA SER A 447 -10.62 9.85 37.55
C SER A 447 -11.64 9.98 38.68
N ASN A 448 -12.92 10.18 38.33
CA ASN A 448 -14.03 10.22 39.29
C ASN A 448 -14.23 8.89 40.03
N ILE A 449 -14.11 7.75 39.33
CA ILE A 449 -14.19 6.42 39.96
C ILE A 449 -13.01 6.20 40.93
N GLN A 450 -11.79 6.55 40.51
CA GLN A 450 -10.60 6.42 41.35
C GLN A 450 -10.70 7.28 42.62
N THR A 451 -11.23 8.49 42.49
CA THR A 451 -11.47 9.41 43.62
C THR A 451 -12.47 8.80 44.62
N LYS A 452 -13.61 8.29 44.14
CA LYS A 452 -14.61 7.61 44.99
C LYS A 452 -14.03 6.39 45.71
N LEU A 453 -13.19 5.60 45.03
CA LEU A 453 -12.51 4.44 45.64
C LEU A 453 -11.53 4.88 46.75
N ARG A 454 -10.75 5.93 46.51
CA ARG A 454 -9.84 6.50 47.53
C ARG A 454 -10.60 7.00 48.76
N ASP A 455 -11.71 7.71 48.58
CA ASP A 455 -12.51 8.22 49.71
C ASP A 455 -13.17 7.09 50.50
N ARG A 456 -13.63 6.04 49.81
CA ARG A 456 -14.16 4.84 50.47
C ARG A 456 -13.08 4.13 51.29
N LEU A 457 -11.87 3.98 50.78
CA LEU A 457 -10.73 3.42 51.51
C LEU A 457 -10.32 4.27 52.73
N LYS A 458 -10.33 5.60 52.60
CA LYS A 458 -10.11 6.53 53.74
C LYS A 458 -11.19 6.37 54.82
N SER A 459 -12.45 6.20 54.42
CA SER A 459 -13.55 6.01 55.38
C SER A 459 -13.49 4.67 56.13
N ILE A 460 -12.94 3.63 55.50
CA ILE A 460 -12.75 2.29 56.11
C ILE A 460 -11.56 2.32 57.09
N THR A 461 -10.47 2.96 56.69
CA THR A 461 -9.27 3.14 57.53
C THR A 461 -9.49 4.09 58.70
N SER A 462 -10.43 5.04 58.62
CA SER A 462 -10.80 5.89 59.76
C SER A 462 -11.77 5.22 60.75
N LYS A 463 -12.54 4.21 60.31
CA LYS A 463 -13.52 3.50 61.15
C LYS A 463 -12.98 2.24 61.82
N SER A 464 -11.85 1.74 61.35
CA SER A 464 -11.18 0.57 61.92
C SER A 464 -9.81 1.03 62.45
N ASN A 465 -9.48 0.75 63.71
CA ASN A 465 -8.16 1.05 64.31
C ASN A 465 -7.03 0.18 63.70
N ILE A 466 -6.98 0.10 62.37
CA ILE A 466 -6.02 -0.68 61.60
C ILE A 466 -4.88 0.26 61.24
N LYS A 467 -3.72 0.09 61.89
CA LYS A 467 -2.46 0.67 61.43
C LYS A 467 -2.12 0.07 60.06
N VAL A 468 -2.20 0.89 59.01
CA VAL A 468 -1.73 0.52 57.67
C VAL A 468 -0.22 0.31 57.72
N VAL A 469 0.22 -0.94 57.79
CA VAL A 469 1.63 -1.31 57.57
C VAL A 469 1.85 -1.46 56.08
N SER A 470 2.06 -0.32 55.40
CA SER A 470 3.05 -0.20 54.33
C SER A 470 3.00 1.23 53.79
N LYS A 471 4.11 1.96 54.00
CA LYS A 471 4.54 2.98 53.04
C LYS A 471 4.96 2.24 51.77
N ALA A 472 4.02 1.87 50.92
CA ALA A 472 4.28 1.61 49.51
C ALA A 472 3.72 2.79 48.74
N ASN A 473 4.59 3.48 48.00
CA ASN A 473 4.33 4.71 47.27
C ASN A 473 2.96 4.73 46.59
N LEU A 474 2.07 5.60 47.07
CA LEU A 474 0.73 5.89 46.54
C LEU A 474 0.71 6.48 45.11
N GLN A 475 1.85 6.57 44.44
CA GLN A 475 1.97 7.12 43.09
C GLN A 475 2.02 6.05 41.99
N ASN A 476 2.20 4.77 42.30
CA ASN A 476 2.18 3.71 41.29
C ASN A 476 1.82 2.37 41.93
N LEU A 477 0.59 1.88 41.81
CA LEU A 477 0.30 0.44 41.86
C LEU A 477 -1.01 0.10 41.11
N PRO A 478 -0.97 -0.87 40.18
CA PRO A 478 -2.14 -1.52 39.62
C PRO A 478 -2.64 -2.60 40.59
N TRP A 479 -3.93 -2.55 40.91
CA TRP A 479 -4.80 -3.61 41.41
C TRP A 479 -4.15 -4.85 42.05
N SER A 480 -3.93 -4.82 43.37
CA SER A 480 -4.09 -5.99 44.24
C SER A 480 -4.21 -5.55 45.70
N VAL A 481 -5.40 -5.69 46.29
CA VAL A 481 -5.60 -5.57 47.74
C VAL A 481 -5.82 -6.98 48.28
N THR A 482 -4.83 -7.52 48.98
CA THR A 482 -4.96 -8.78 49.72
C THR A 482 -5.43 -8.45 51.13
N ILE A 483 -6.63 -8.90 51.50
CA ILE A 483 -7.16 -8.76 52.86
C ILE A 483 -6.67 -9.96 53.66
N ALA A 484 -5.78 -9.75 54.63
CA ALA A 484 -5.45 -10.74 55.63
C ALA A 484 -6.30 -10.47 56.89
N THR A 485 -7.13 -11.44 57.26
CA THR A 485 -7.85 -11.46 58.54
C THR A 485 -6.95 -12.06 59.61
N SER A 486 -6.79 -11.36 60.74
CA SER A 486 -6.16 -11.88 61.97
C SER A 486 -7.10 -12.80 62.72
#